data_AF-A0A7S2Z7X7-F1
#
_entry.id   AF-A0A7S2Z7X7-F1
#
_cell.length_a   1.000
_cell.length_b   1.000
_cell.length_c   1.000
_cell.angle_alpha   90.00
_cell.angle_beta   90.00
_cell.angle_gamma   90.00
#
_symmetry.space_group_name_H-M   'P 1'
#
loop_
_entity.id
_entity.type
_entity.pdbx_description
1 polymer ?
#
loop_
_entity_poly.entity_id
_entity_poly.type
_entity_poly.pdbx_seq_one_letter_code
_entity_poly.pdbx_strand_id
1 'polypeptide(L)'
;GVFVSIVSTKIPFKGTSKEYIGESDVISAAVQQALQQCALQLKAKLGKREEAKQHEEKKKSLVKYIPDVSRAVHAVLTNLEDLARAKRRCIRDSEEKVLERVEKKQLTAAHFSQALAKYVEKLNAEEGLEYQMQTKKSQVEDVCLACITLDSFPRGDKGAALEFTNEVCSIKIL
;
A
#
# COMPACT_ATOMS: atom_id res chain seq x y z
N GLY A 1 -22.37 6.00 6.39
CA GLY A 1 -23.32 7.04 5.96
C GLY A 1 -22.55 8.29 5.62
N VAL A 2 -23.09 9.14 4.74
CA VAL A 2 -22.52 10.45 4.44
C VAL A 2 -23.35 11.49 5.20
N PHE A 3 -22.68 12.35 5.96
CA PHE A 3 -23.32 13.43 6.71
C PHE A 3 -22.79 14.75 6.18
N VAL A 4 -23.71 15.67 5.87
CA VAL A 4 -23.38 17.02 5.40
C VAL A 4 -24.05 18.01 6.35
N SER A 5 -23.24 18.83 7.01
CA SER A 5 -23.71 19.90 7.90
C SER A 5 -23.55 21.24 7.20
N ILE A 6 -24.64 21.98 7.04
CA ILE A 6 -24.67 23.29 6.39
C ILE A 6 -25.09 24.32 7.44
N VAL A 7 -24.22 25.29 7.72
CA VAL A 7 -24.46 26.35 8.70
C VAL A 7 -24.29 27.71 8.03
N SER A 8 -25.34 28.52 8.03
CA SER A 8 -25.30 29.91 7.56
C SER A 8 -26.35 30.76 8.26
N THR A 9 -26.16 32.07 8.26
CA THR A 9 -27.08 33.05 8.85
C THR A 9 -28.40 33.16 8.08
N LYS A 10 -28.39 32.83 6.78
CA LYS A 10 -29.55 32.84 5.88
C LYS A 10 -29.53 31.62 4.97
N ILE A 11 -30.06 30.51 5.46
CA ILE A 11 -30.21 29.28 4.66
C ILE A 11 -31.48 29.40 3.80
N PRO A 12 -31.38 29.27 2.46
CA PRO A 12 -32.54 29.31 1.59
C PRO A 12 -33.34 28.01 1.74
N PHE A 13 -34.47 28.06 2.43
CA PHE A 13 -35.39 26.93 2.54
C PHE A 13 -36.51 27.04 1.49
N LYS A 14 -36.89 25.92 0.88
CA LYS A 14 -37.92 25.86 -0.17
C LYS A 14 -39.36 25.99 0.37
N GLY A 15 -39.56 25.81 1.68
CA GLY A 15 -40.86 25.92 2.34
C GLY A 15 -40.75 26.33 3.81
N THR A 16 -41.87 26.68 4.43
CA THR A 16 -41.96 27.12 5.83
C THR A 16 -41.56 26.04 6.82
N SER A 17 -41.75 24.77 6.47
CA SER A 17 -41.37 23.60 7.27
C SER A 17 -39.86 23.34 7.31
N LYS A 18 -39.07 24.02 6.46
CA LYS A 18 -37.58 23.93 6.40
C LYS A 18 -37.01 22.54 6.11
N GLU A 19 -37.81 21.64 5.55
CA GLU A 19 -37.40 20.25 5.27
C GLU A 19 -36.44 20.14 4.08
N TYR A 20 -36.52 21.11 3.15
CA TYR A 20 -35.75 21.11 1.91
C TYR A 20 -35.00 22.43 1.73
N ILE A 21 -33.73 22.30 1.37
CA ILE A 21 -32.88 23.42 0.97
C ILE A 21 -33.23 23.78 -0.48
N GLY A 22 -33.41 25.07 -0.75
CA GLY A 22 -33.66 25.57 -2.10
C GLY A 22 -32.45 25.39 -3.01
N GLU A 23 -32.67 25.32 -4.33
CA GLU A 23 -31.60 25.21 -5.32
C GLU A 23 -30.83 26.54 -5.38
N SER A 24 -29.59 26.50 -4.89
CA SER A 24 -28.62 27.58 -4.99
C SER A 24 -27.31 27.00 -5.51
N ASP A 25 -26.86 27.52 -6.65
CA ASP A 25 -25.66 27.03 -7.34
C ASP A 25 -24.39 27.14 -6.47
N VAL A 26 -24.33 28.14 -5.59
CA VAL A 26 -23.19 28.37 -4.70
C VAL A 26 -23.10 27.26 -3.63
N ILE A 27 -24.24 26.88 -3.05
CA ILE A 27 -24.30 25.87 -1.99
C ILE A 27 -24.06 24.48 -2.59
N SER A 28 -24.66 24.19 -3.75
CA SER A 28 -24.49 22.90 -4.42
C SER A 28 -23.04 22.69 -4.86
N ALA A 29 -22.38 23.71 -5.42
CA ALA A 29 -20.97 23.65 -5.79
C ALA A 29 -20.07 23.41 -4.57
N ALA A 30 -20.29 24.12 -3.45
CA ALA A 30 -19.52 23.94 -2.23
C ALA A 30 -19.68 22.52 -1.64
N VAL A 31 -20.91 22.00 -1.60
CA VAL A 31 -21.18 20.64 -1.14
C VAL A 31 -20.55 19.60 -2.06
N GLN A 32 -20.62 19.78 -3.37
CA GLN A 32 -20.00 18.88 -4.34
C GLN A 32 -18.49 18.80 -4.15
N GLN A 33 -17.81 19.94 -3.96
CA GLN A 33 -16.37 20.00 -3.72
C GLN A 33 -15.98 19.31 -2.40
N ALA A 34 -16.71 19.59 -1.31
CA ALA A 34 -16.46 18.94 -0.03
C ALA A 34 -16.62 17.41 -0.10
N LEU A 35 -17.65 16.93 -0.80
CA LEU A 35 -17.86 15.49 -1.03
C LEU A 35 -16.75 14.88 -1.88
N GLN A 36 -16.28 15.58 -2.91
CA GLN A 36 -15.16 15.11 -3.74
C GLN A 36 -13.88 14.98 -2.91
N GLN A 37 -13.56 15.95 -2.06
CA GLN A 37 -12.40 15.89 -1.18
C GLN A 37 -12.49 14.72 -0.20
N CYS A 38 -13.65 14.50 0.43
CA CYS A 38 -13.87 13.34 1.28
C CYS A 38 -13.73 12.01 0.50
N ALA A 39 -14.22 11.96 -0.74
CA ALA A 39 -14.10 10.78 -1.60
C ALA A 39 -12.64 10.48 -1.97
N LEU A 40 -11.82 11.51 -2.23
CA LEU A 40 -10.38 11.37 -2.48
C LEU A 40 -9.65 10.82 -1.25
N GLN A 41 -9.93 11.35 -0.06
CA GLN A 41 -9.38 10.82 1.19
C GLN A 41 -9.78 9.36 1.43
N LEU A 42 -11.05 9.02 1.16
CA LEU A 42 -11.53 7.64 1.27
C LEU A 42 -10.83 6.72 0.28
N LYS A 43 -10.69 7.14 -0.98
CA LYS A 43 -9.97 6.40 -2.01
C LYS A 43 -8.52 6.11 -1.58
N ALA A 44 -7.81 7.09 -1.04
CA ALA A 44 -6.46 6.91 -0.53
C ALA A 44 -6.41 5.92 0.66
N LYS A 45 -7.36 5.99 1.59
CA LYS A 45 -7.45 5.04 2.72
C LYS A 45 -7.76 3.61 2.26
N LEU A 46 -8.63 3.45 1.27
CA LEU A 46 -8.96 2.13 0.69
C LEU A 46 -7.77 1.55 -0.07
N GLY A 47 -7.09 2.35 -0.89
CA GLY A 47 -5.88 1.92 -1.60
C GLY A 47 -4.81 1.39 -0.65
N LYS A 48 -4.51 2.14 0.42
CA LYS A 48 -3.57 1.70 1.47
C LYS A 48 -3.97 0.36 2.12
N ARG A 49 -5.28 0.15 2.34
CA ARG A 49 -5.79 -1.10 2.93
C ARG A 49 -5.67 -2.27 1.95
N GLU A 50 -5.96 -2.04 0.68
CA GLU A 50 -5.85 -3.05 -0.36
C GLU A 50 -4.40 -3.45 -0.61
N GLU A 51 -3.48 -2.48 -0.69
CA GLU A 51 -2.05 -2.70 -0.81
C GLU A 51 -1.51 -3.52 0.38
N ALA A 52 -1.85 -3.13 1.62
CA ALA A 52 -1.45 -3.88 2.81
C ALA A 52 -1.92 -5.35 2.76
N LYS A 53 -3.15 -5.58 2.27
CA LYS A 53 -3.70 -6.92 2.07
C LYS A 53 -2.91 -7.69 0.99
N GLN A 54 -2.59 -7.05 -0.13
CA GLN A 54 -1.79 -7.66 -1.20
C GLN A 54 -0.38 -8.01 -0.74
N HIS A 55 0.27 -7.17 0.07
CA HIS A 55 1.58 -7.48 0.67
C HIS A 55 1.52 -8.70 1.58
N GLU A 56 0.50 -8.78 2.43
CA GLU A 56 0.32 -9.94 3.31
C GLU A 56 0.06 -11.22 2.51
N GLU A 57 -0.74 -11.15 1.45
CA GLU A 57 -1.04 -12.28 0.56
C GLU A 57 0.19 -12.77 -0.21
N LYS A 58 1.02 -11.84 -0.71
CA LYS A 58 2.32 -12.16 -1.33
C LYS A 58 3.23 -12.88 -0.34
N LYS A 59 3.36 -12.36 0.88
CA LYS A 59 4.17 -12.99 1.94
C LYS A 59 3.67 -14.40 2.27
N LYS A 60 2.37 -14.58 2.45
CA LYS A 60 1.74 -15.89 2.70
C LYS A 60 2.03 -16.89 1.58
N SER A 61 1.93 -16.43 0.33
CA SER A 61 2.21 -17.24 -0.84
C SER A 61 3.67 -17.68 -0.91
N LEU A 62 4.62 -16.76 -0.68
CA LEU A 62 6.05 -17.09 -0.66
C LEU A 62 6.38 -18.09 0.44
N VAL A 63 5.90 -17.85 1.67
CA VAL A 63 6.14 -18.73 2.83
C VAL A 63 5.63 -20.16 2.57
N LYS A 64 4.50 -20.30 1.88
CA LYS A 64 3.94 -21.62 1.51
C LYS A 64 4.90 -22.45 0.65
N TYR A 65 5.63 -21.83 -0.28
CA TYR A 65 6.52 -22.54 -1.22
C TYR A 65 7.95 -22.76 -0.71
N ILE A 66 8.37 -22.09 0.37
CA ILE A 66 9.71 -22.25 0.97
C ILE A 66 10.10 -23.72 1.21
N PRO A 67 9.28 -24.57 1.85
CA PRO A 67 9.69 -25.95 2.14
C PRO A 67 9.84 -26.79 0.86
N ASP A 68 8.99 -26.57 -0.14
CA ASP A 68 9.02 -27.34 -1.39
C ASP A 68 10.26 -27.00 -2.22
N VAL A 69 10.59 -25.71 -2.34
CA VAL A 69 11.80 -25.25 -3.05
C VAL A 69 13.06 -25.74 -2.32
N SER A 70 13.08 -25.67 -0.99
CA SER A 70 14.21 -26.16 -0.18
C SER A 70 14.46 -27.66 -0.39
N ARG A 71 13.38 -28.45 -0.46
CA ARG A 71 13.44 -29.90 -0.74
C ARG A 71 13.92 -30.20 -2.15
N ALA A 72 13.41 -29.48 -3.15
CA ALA A 72 13.80 -29.69 -4.55
C ALA A 72 15.28 -29.38 -4.77
N VAL A 73 15.77 -28.25 -4.24
CA VAL A 73 17.19 -27.87 -4.33
C VAL A 73 18.08 -28.89 -3.64
N HIS A 74 17.69 -29.32 -2.42
CA HIS A 74 18.43 -30.36 -1.71
C HIS A 74 18.46 -31.68 -2.50
N ALA A 75 17.34 -32.11 -3.08
CA ALA A 75 17.25 -33.33 -3.86
C ALA A 75 18.16 -33.28 -5.11
N VAL A 76 18.21 -32.15 -5.81
CA VAL A 76 19.11 -31.97 -6.96
C VAL A 76 20.57 -32.08 -6.52
N LEU A 77 20.96 -31.44 -5.41
CA LEU A 77 22.33 -31.52 -4.89
C LEU A 77 22.72 -32.96 -4.49
N THR A 78 21.82 -33.68 -3.83
CA THR A 78 22.05 -35.10 -3.49
C THR A 78 22.20 -35.96 -4.75
N ASN A 79 21.34 -35.78 -5.75
CA ASN A 79 21.43 -36.51 -7.01
C ASN A 79 22.73 -36.21 -7.76
N LEU A 80 23.21 -34.96 -7.73
CA LEU A 80 24.49 -34.59 -8.31
C LEU A 80 25.67 -35.24 -7.59
N GLU A 81 25.64 -35.33 -6.26
CA GLU A 81 26.64 -36.09 -5.49
C GLU A 81 26.64 -37.59 -5.86
N ASP A 82 25.46 -38.19 -5.99
CA ASP A 82 25.34 -39.61 -6.34
C ASP A 82 25.80 -39.88 -7.77
N LEU A 83 25.47 -39.00 -8.71
CA LEU A 83 25.97 -39.02 -10.09
C LEU A 83 27.49 -38.78 -10.12
N ALA A 84 28.03 -37.87 -9.32
CA ALA A 84 29.46 -37.63 -9.21
C ALA A 84 30.19 -38.84 -8.61
N ARG A 85 29.64 -39.51 -7.58
CA ARG A 85 30.17 -40.77 -7.05
C ARG A 85 30.09 -41.90 -8.08
N ALA A 86 29.01 -41.97 -8.85
CA ALA A 86 28.86 -42.96 -9.92
C ALA A 86 29.82 -42.70 -11.09
N LYS A 87 30.03 -41.43 -11.47
CA LYS A 87 30.95 -40.97 -12.52
C LYS A 87 32.41 -41.00 -12.09
N ARG A 88 32.75 -40.89 -10.80
CA ARG A 88 34.10 -41.17 -10.27
C ARG A 88 34.57 -42.61 -10.52
N ARG A 89 33.70 -43.52 -11.00
CA ARG A 89 34.10 -44.83 -11.56
C ARG A 89 34.63 -44.74 -13.00
N CYS A 90 34.43 -43.63 -13.73
CA CYS A 90 35.00 -43.33 -15.04
C CYS A 90 35.14 -41.79 -15.23
N ILE A 91 36.38 -41.31 -15.10
CA ILE A 91 36.92 -40.00 -15.53
C ILE A 91 36.76 -38.82 -14.55
N ARG A 92 37.90 -38.12 -14.43
CA ARG A 92 38.29 -37.04 -13.54
C ARG A 92 37.81 -35.65 -14.00
N ASP A 93 37.79 -34.77 -13.00
CA ASP A 93 37.93 -33.30 -12.99
C ASP A 93 36.73 -32.40 -13.34
N SER A 94 36.42 -31.52 -12.36
CA SER A 94 36.08 -30.10 -12.50
C SER A 94 34.74 -29.62 -11.91
N GLU A 95 34.53 -29.67 -10.58
CA GLU A 95 33.51 -28.86 -9.85
C GLU A 95 33.92 -28.56 -8.37
N GLU A 96 35.22 -28.42 -8.10
CA GLU A 96 35.81 -28.57 -6.75
C GLU A 96 35.36 -27.52 -5.72
N LYS A 97 34.95 -26.32 -6.14
CA LYS A 97 34.57 -25.23 -5.22
C LYS A 97 33.14 -25.29 -4.68
N VAL A 98 32.22 -25.96 -5.38
CA VAL A 98 30.84 -26.16 -4.90
C VAL A 98 30.77 -27.41 -4.02
N LEU A 99 31.57 -28.43 -4.37
CA LEU A 99 31.66 -29.71 -3.67
C LEU A 99 32.25 -29.58 -2.26
N GLU A 100 33.25 -28.74 -2.00
CA GLU A 100 33.85 -28.59 -0.65
C GLU A 100 32.87 -28.11 0.43
N ARG A 101 31.85 -27.32 0.06
CA ARG A 101 30.81 -26.86 0.99
C ARG A 101 29.72 -27.91 1.21
N VAL A 102 29.47 -28.72 0.19
CA VAL A 102 28.54 -29.86 0.22
C VAL A 102 29.15 -31.02 1.03
N GLU A 103 30.45 -31.27 0.89
CA GLU A 103 31.21 -32.33 1.56
C GLU A 103 31.28 -32.18 3.08
N LYS A 104 31.12 -30.96 3.60
CA LYS A 104 30.98 -30.69 5.04
C LYS A 104 29.61 -31.08 5.63
N LYS A 105 28.65 -31.57 4.83
CA LYS A 105 27.28 -31.99 5.24
C LYS A 105 26.46 -30.94 5.99
N GLN A 106 26.80 -29.65 5.88
CA GLN A 106 26.11 -28.59 6.62
C GLN A 106 24.86 -28.07 5.89
N LEU A 107 24.70 -28.38 4.60
CA LEU A 107 23.59 -27.89 3.77
C LEU A 107 22.40 -28.83 3.81
N THR A 108 21.79 -28.96 4.99
CA THR A 108 20.52 -29.68 5.15
C THR A 108 19.37 -28.85 4.55
N ALA A 109 18.26 -29.51 4.20
CA ALA A 109 17.04 -28.82 3.74
C ALA A 109 16.55 -27.75 4.74
N ALA A 110 16.84 -27.93 6.03
CA ALA A 110 16.54 -26.97 7.10
C ALA A 110 17.37 -25.69 7.01
N HIS A 111 18.61 -25.76 6.49
CA HIS A 111 19.44 -24.58 6.31
C HIS A 111 18.93 -23.71 5.15
N PHE A 112 18.51 -24.33 4.05
CA PHE A 112 17.91 -23.62 2.91
C PHE A 112 16.59 -22.95 3.28
N SER A 113 15.72 -23.63 4.04
CA SER A 113 14.46 -23.04 4.47
C SER A 113 14.68 -21.84 5.40
N GLN A 114 15.62 -21.93 6.34
CA GLN A 114 15.99 -20.80 7.21
C GLN A 114 16.63 -19.64 6.45
N ALA A 115 17.50 -19.91 5.48
CA ALA A 115 18.13 -18.88 4.66
C ALA A 115 17.10 -18.15 3.78
N LEU A 116 16.20 -18.91 3.14
CA LEU A 116 15.11 -18.35 2.33
C LEU A 116 14.11 -17.56 3.17
N ALA A 117 13.76 -18.04 4.38
CA ALA A 117 12.90 -17.29 5.30
C ALA A 117 13.51 -15.94 5.68
N LYS A 118 14.79 -15.92 6.08
CA LYS A 118 15.52 -14.67 6.40
C LYS A 118 15.59 -13.73 5.21
N TYR A 119 15.75 -14.26 4.00
CA TYR A 119 15.79 -13.45 2.78
C TYR A 119 14.43 -12.82 2.46
N VAL A 120 13.34 -13.61 2.57
CA VAL A 120 11.97 -13.10 2.39
C VAL A 120 11.63 -12.05 3.46
N GLU A 121 12.09 -12.21 4.70
CA GLU A 121 11.93 -11.20 5.74
C GLU A 121 12.66 -9.89 5.42
N LYS A 122 13.89 -9.95 4.90
CA LYS A 122 14.64 -8.78 4.45
C LYS A 122 13.96 -8.06 3.30
N LEU A 123 13.53 -8.79 2.26
CA LEU A 123 12.81 -8.21 1.14
C LEU A 123 11.53 -7.50 1.61
N ASN A 124 10.75 -8.13 2.48
CA ASN A 124 9.55 -7.49 3.04
C ASN A 124 9.87 -6.21 3.84
N ALA A 125 11.01 -6.18 4.54
CA ALA A 125 11.43 -5.01 5.32
C ALA A 125 11.91 -3.86 4.42
N GLU A 126 12.71 -4.16 3.40
CA GLU A 126 13.20 -3.20 2.41
C GLU A 126 12.06 -2.61 1.60
N GLU A 127 11.20 -3.47 1.05
CA GLU A 127 9.98 -3.06 0.35
C GLU A 127 9.11 -2.20 1.27
N GLY A 128 8.88 -2.62 2.52
CA GLY A 128 8.10 -1.86 3.50
C GLY A 128 8.63 -0.44 3.76
N LEU A 129 9.95 -0.23 3.74
CA LEU A 129 10.58 1.08 3.88
C LEU A 129 10.40 1.93 2.61
N GLU A 130 10.56 1.35 1.43
CA GLU A 130 10.32 2.04 0.15
C GLU A 130 8.86 2.49 0.02
N TYR A 131 7.90 1.65 0.42
CA TYR A 131 6.48 2.01 0.46
C TYR A 131 6.21 3.17 1.42
N GLN A 132 6.84 3.19 2.60
CA GLN A 132 6.71 4.32 3.53
C GLN A 132 7.32 5.62 2.98
N MET A 133 8.40 5.54 2.22
CA MET A 133 9.00 6.70 1.57
C MET A 133 8.13 7.22 0.42
N GLN A 134 7.59 6.34 -0.43
CA GLN A 134 6.72 6.72 -1.54
C GLN A 134 5.38 7.29 -1.05
N THR A 135 4.76 6.69 -0.04
CA THR A 135 3.51 7.22 0.54
C THR A 135 3.69 8.55 1.26
N LYS A 136 4.89 8.86 1.79
CA LYS A 136 5.21 10.19 2.31
C LYS A 136 5.36 11.20 1.18
N LYS A 137 5.99 10.81 0.07
CA LYS A 137 6.14 11.67 -1.11
C LYS A 137 4.78 12.00 -1.76
N SER A 138 3.92 11.00 -1.94
CA SER A 138 2.58 11.21 -2.50
C SER A 138 1.67 12.01 -1.57
N GLN A 139 1.76 11.82 -0.25
CA GLN A 139 1.01 12.66 0.71
C GLN A 139 1.42 14.12 0.65
N VAL A 140 2.71 14.43 0.47
CA VAL A 140 3.18 15.81 0.33
C VAL A 140 2.67 16.43 -0.97
N GLU A 141 2.63 15.66 -2.07
CA GLU A 141 2.11 16.10 -3.37
C GLU A 141 0.57 16.27 -3.36
N ASP A 142 -0.18 15.35 -2.75
CA ASP A 142 -1.65 15.41 -2.62
C ASP A 142 -2.10 16.54 -1.69
N VAL A 143 -1.37 16.78 -0.60
CA VAL A 143 -1.60 17.95 0.27
C VAL A 143 -1.31 19.24 -0.49
N CYS A 144 -0.25 19.29 -1.30
CA CYS A 144 0.04 20.44 -2.14
C CYS A 144 -1.06 20.68 -3.18
N LEU A 145 -1.58 19.64 -3.82
CA LEU A 145 -2.67 19.75 -4.80
C LEU A 145 -4.00 20.18 -4.16
N ALA A 146 -4.29 19.68 -2.95
CA ALA A 146 -5.44 20.11 -2.16
C ALA A 146 -5.32 21.58 -1.72
N CYS A 147 -4.11 22.07 -1.41
CA CYS A 147 -3.85 23.48 -1.12
C CYS A 147 -3.94 24.36 -2.38
N ILE A 148 -3.41 23.92 -3.53
CA ILE A 148 -3.46 24.67 -4.80
C ILE A 148 -4.90 24.79 -5.33
N THR A 149 -5.75 23.78 -5.11
CA THR A 149 -7.17 23.85 -5.46
C THR A 149 -7.98 24.80 -4.56
N LEU A 150 -7.52 25.06 -3.33
CA LEU A 150 -8.08 26.12 -2.47
C LEU A 150 -7.66 27.53 -2.95
N ASP A 151 -6.42 27.69 -3.43
CA ASP A 151 -5.89 28.98 -3.91
C ASP A 151 -6.39 29.39 -5.31
N SER A 152 -6.96 28.45 -6.08
CA SER A 152 -7.46 28.73 -7.44
C SER A 152 -8.87 29.35 -7.47
N PHE A 153 -9.41 29.76 -6.32
CA PHE A 153 -10.71 30.42 -6.26
C PHE A 153 -10.58 31.90 -6.68
N PRO A 154 -11.28 32.37 -7.74
CA PRO A 154 -11.48 33.80 -7.91
C PRO A 154 -12.26 34.25 -6.67
N ARG A 155 -11.70 35.19 -5.90
CA ARG A 155 -12.38 35.86 -4.78
C ARG A 155 -13.61 36.59 -5.33
N GLY A 156 -14.70 35.87 -5.55
CA GLY A 156 -16.01 36.45 -5.84
C GLY A 156 -16.60 36.98 -4.54
N ASP A 157 -16.09 38.11 -4.07
CA ASP A 157 -16.60 39.10 -3.09
C ASP A 157 -17.50 38.71 -1.89
N LYS A 158 -17.76 37.44 -1.58
CA LYS A 158 -18.40 37.01 -0.32
C LYS A 158 -17.72 35.75 0.20
N GLY A 159 -17.00 35.91 1.32
CA GLY A 159 -16.02 34.97 1.82
C GLY A 159 -16.62 33.70 2.41
N ALA A 160 -16.64 32.60 1.66
CA ALA A 160 -16.75 31.27 2.27
C ALA A 160 -15.35 30.86 2.78
N ALA A 161 -15.26 30.51 4.07
CA ALA A 161 -14.03 30.00 4.67
C ALA A 161 -14.26 28.53 5.04
N LEU A 162 -13.51 27.61 4.42
CA LEU A 162 -13.51 26.20 4.78
C LEU A 162 -12.47 25.97 5.89
N GLU A 163 -12.91 25.52 7.06
CA GLU A 163 -12.02 25.03 8.10
C GLU A 163 -12.13 23.50 8.19
N PHE A 164 -11.00 22.83 7.98
CA PHE A 164 -10.87 21.39 8.12
C PHE A 164 -10.40 21.05 9.53
N THR A 165 -11.28 20.45 10.33
CA THR A 165 -10.87 19.70 11.53
C THR A 165 -11.01 18.22 11.24
N ASN A 166 -10.05 17.42 11.75
CA ASN A 166 -9.77 16.03 11.35
C ASN A 166 -10.92 15.02 11.50
N GLU A 167 -12.08 15.42 12.02
CA GLU A 167 -13.23 14.54 12.23
C GLU A 167 -14.57 15.06 11.67
N VAL A 168 -14.65 16.31 11.19
CA VAL A 168 -15.89 16.87 10.62
C VAL A 168 -15.57 17.89 9.51
N CYS A 169 -15.98 17.60 8.27
CA CYS A 169 -15.94 18.60 7.19
C CYS A 169 -17.08 19.59 7.42
N SER A 170 -16.74 20.80 7.88
CA SER A 170 -17.71 21.86 8.16
C SER A 170 -17.60 22.94 7.09
N ILE A 171 -18.67 23.11 6.30
CA ILE A 171 -18.73 24.18 5.29
C ILE A 171 -19.32 25.41 5.98
N LYS A 172 -18.51 26.47 6.13
CA LYS A 172 -18.95 27.76 6.68
C LYS A 172 -19.07 28.78 5.56
N ILE A 173 -20.32 29.13 5.22
CA ILE A 173 -20.64 30.15 4.22
C ILE A 173 -21.03 31.42 4.99
N LEU A 174 -20.17 32.45 4.96
CA LEU A 174 -20.45 33.78 5.53
C LEU A 174 -21.23 34.64 4.54
#